data_AF-B7FVB1-F1
#
_entry.id   AF-B7FVB1-F1
#
_cell.length_a   1.000
_cell.length_b   1.000
_cell.length_c   1.000
_cell.angle_alpha   90.00
_cell.angle_beta   90.00
_cell.angle_gamma   90.00
#
_symmetry.space_group_name_H-M   'P 1'
#
loop_
_entity.id
_entity.type
_entity.pdbx_description
1 polymer ?
#
loop_
_entity_poly.entity_id
_entity_poly.type
_entity_poly.pdbx_seq_one_letter_code
_entity_poly.pdbx_strand_id
1 'polypeptide(L)'
;MDSYQLNHPILAPLASDEGKVVETALQWQAPAILAGAPKDPGHLVSAHQQMMHRLSTSSMVPAVVTASECVDAVTRFHKIAAEHDGAPMPAWAQQMMQQQQQNMQQFQQNLTAQMTQLQQTTAKSYNGLVCSLRDNVMRIPNQDGINPPPVFPGTLEDLINLSGRNCNTLLTFYGLEVGGTVNERRLELGLYLGLRETAFGSSFY
;
A
#
# COMPACT_ATOMS: atom_id res chain seq x y z
N MET A 1 -44.93 12.43 8.76
CA MET A 1 -43.58 12.00 8.36
C MET A 1 -42.69 12.26 9.56
N ASP A 2 -42.35 11.21 10.29
CA ASP A 2 -41.52 11.32 11.49
C ASP A 2 -40.12 11.74 11.07
N SER A 3 -39.71 12.93 11.52
CA SER A 3 -38.36 13.45 11.37
C SER A 3 -37.41 12.58 12.19
N TYR A 4 -36.65 11.73 11.51
CA TYR A 4 -35.53 11.01 12.12
C TYR A 4 -34.54 12.04 12.68
N GLN A 5 -34.57 12.27 13.99
CA GLN A 5 -33.50 12.98 14.69
C GLN A 5 -32.27 12.07 14.69
N LEU A 6 -31.47 12.15 13.62
CA LEU A 6 -30.13 11.57 13.63
C LEU A 6 -29.25 12.43 14.53
N ASN A 7 -28.93 11.91 15.71
CA ASN A 7 -27.99 12.54 16.63
C ASN A 7 -26.58 12.14 16.19
N HIS A 8 -25.79 13.11 15.69
CA HIS A 8 -24.43 12.84 15.21
C HIS A 8 -23.43 13.05 16.35
N PRO A 9 -22.86 11.97 16.92
CA PRO A 9 -21.98 12.08 18.07
C PRO A 9 -20.73 12.89 17.73
N ILE A 10 -20.19 13.59 18.74
CA ILE A 10 -18.92 14.31 18.64
C ILE A 10 -17.83 13.31 18.23
N LEU A 11 -16.95 13.70 17.29
CA LEU A 11 -15.80 12.86 16.96
C LEU A 11 -14.95 12.67 18.21
N ALA A 12 -14.52 11.43 18.46
CA ALA A 12 -13.66 11.13 19.59
C ALA A 12 -12.43 12.06 19.58
N PRO A 13 -11.96 12.52 20.76
CA PRO A 13 -10.70 13.23 20.86
C PRO A 13 -9.59 12.39 20.21
N LEU A 14 -8.60 13.06 19.60
CA LEU A 14 -7.42 12.37 19.10
C LEU A 14 -6.76 11.61 20.27
N ALA A 15 -6.63 10.30 20.14
CA ALA A 15 -5.95 9.50 21.15
C ALA A 15 -4.46 9.85 21.15
N SER A 16 -3.92 10.16 22.34
CA SER A 16 -2.47 10.18 22.56
C SER A 16 -2.03 8.76 22.94
N ASP A 17 -0.82 8.38 22.54
CA ASP A 17 -0.25 7.02 22.71
C ASP A 17 -0.05 6.57 24.18
N GLU A 18 -0.44 7.36 25.19
CA GLU A 18 -0.11 7.06 26.59
C GLU A 18 -1.31 6.94 27.55
N GLY A 19 -2.54 6.84 27.06
CA GLY A 19 -3.72 6.64 27.92
C GLY A 19 -3.99 7.80 28.91
N LYS A 20 -3.19 8.86 28.88
CA LYS A 20 -3.51 10.16 29.44
C LYS A 20 -4.27 10.93 28.38
N VAL A 21 -5.59 10.97 28.56
CA VAL A 21 -6.43 11.98 27.91
C VAL A 21 -5.75 13.32 28.20
N VAL A 22 -5.13 13.93 27.18
CA VAL A 22 -4.59 15.27 27.33
C VAL A 22 -5.82 16.15 27.38
N GLU A 23 -6.31 16.35 28.60
CA GLU A 23 -7.37 17.27 28.97
C GLU A 23 -6.88 18.73 28.86
N THR A 24 -5.90 19.01 27.98
CA THR A 24 -5.83 20.33 27.36
C THR A 24 -6.99 20.36 26.39
N ALA A 25 -8.12 20.87 26.88
CA ALA A 25 -9.27 21.27 26.12
C ALA A 25 -8.86 21.64 24.69
N LEU A 26 -9.19 20.76 23.74
CA LEU A 26 -9.31 21.16 22.35
C LEU A 26 -10.41 22.24 22.36
N GLN A 27 -10.02 23.51 22.44
CA GLN A 27 -10.90 24.67 22.25
C GLN A 27 -11.61 24.66 20.87
N TRP A 28 -11.36 23.63 20.07
CA TRP A 28 -11.75 23.46 18.67
C TRP A 28 -12.51 22.15 18.41
N GLN A 29 -13.15 21.56 19.43
CA GLN A 29 -14.12 20.49 19.19
C GLN A 29 -15.42 21.09 18.67
N ALA A 30 -15.76 20.78 17.41
CA ALA A 30 -17.06 21.14 16.86
C ALA A 30 -18.16 20.43 17.68
N PRO A 31 -19.20 21.15 18.15
CA PRO A 31 -20.26 20.57 18.97
C PRO A 31 -21.07 19.52 18.19
N ALA A 32 -21.85 18.70 18.93
CA ALA A 32 -22.83 17.82 18.31
C ALA A 32 -23.82 18.66 17.49
N ILE A 33 -24.07 18.24 16.25
CA ILE A 33 -25.03 18.93 15.37
C ILE A 33 -26.28 18.07 15.31
N LEU A 34 -27.37 18.64 15.80
CA LEU A 34 -28.71 18.05 15.68
C LEU A 34 -29.24 18.36 14.29
N ALA A 35 -29.63 17.32 13.54
CA ALA A 35 -30.31 17.50 12.26
C ALA A 35 -31.56 18.39 12.45
N GLY A 36 -31.63 19.51 11.70
CA GLY A 36 -32.73 20.48 11.77
C GLY A 36 -32.54 21.65 12.76
N ALA A 37 -31.41 21.75 13.47
CA ALA A 37 -31.11 22.93 14.29
C ALA A 37 -30.86 24.20 13.44
N PRO A 38 -31.12 25.42 13.97
CA PRO A 38 -30.85 26.67 13.28
C PRO A 38 -29.37 26.80 12.89
N LYS A 39 -29.12 27.38 11.71
CA LYS A 39 -27.78 27.60 11.15
C LYS A 39 -26.95 28.45 12.12
N ASP A 40 -25.91 27.86 12.73
CA ASP A 40 -24.85 28.60 13.43
C ASP A 40 -23.58 28.60 12.57
N PRO A 41 -23.20 29.75 11.97
CA PRO A 41 -21.97 29.90 11.21
C PRO A 41 -20.71 29.45 11.99
N GLY A 42 -20.72 29.50 13.32
CA GLY A 42 -19.65 29.01 14.17
C GLY A 42 -19.39 27.52 14.00
N HIS A 43 -20.43 26.70 13.78
CA HIS A 43 -20.28 25.25 13.62
C HIS A 43 -19.54 24.87 12.33
N LEU A 44 -19.77 25.62 11.23
CA LEU A 44 -19.06 25.41 9.96
C LEU A 44 -17.59 25.81 10.05
N VAL A 45 -17.30 26.92 10.74
CA VAL A 45 -15.93 27.39 10.98
C VAL A 45 -15.17 26.39 11.84
N SER A 46 -15.77 25.90 12.93
CA SER A 46 -15.15 24.88 13.80
C SER A 46 -14.94 23.55 13.07
N ALA A 47 -15.90 23.08 12.27
CA ALA A 47 -15.74 21.86 11.48
C ALA A 47 -14.63 21.99 10.42
N HIS A 48 -14.54 23.14 9.74
CA HIS A 48 -13.48 23.41 8.77
C HIS A 48 -12.09 23.50 9.43
N GLN A 49 -11.98 24.21 10.56
CA GLN A 49 -10.74 24.31 11.32
C GLN A 49 -10.28 22.95 11.84
N GLN A 50 -11.20 22.11 12.32
CA GLN A 50 -10.90 20.76 12.78
C GLN A 50 -10.42 19.85 11.63
N MET A 51 -11.02 19.97 10.44
CA MET A 51 -10.57 19.28 9.23
C MET A 51 -9.16 19.72 8.83
N MET A 52 -8.90 21.03 8.76
CA MET A 52 -7.58 21.57 8.41
C MET A 52 -6.50 21.16 9.41
N HIS A 53 -6.84 21.13 10.71
CA HIS A 53 -5.93 20.66 11.74
C HIS A 53 -5.56 19.19 11.53
N ARG A 54 -6.54 18.29 11.34
CA ARG A 54 -6.30 16.85 11.12
C ARG A 54 -5.49 16.58 9.83
N LEU A 55 -5.74 17.34 8.76
CA LEU A 55 -4.97 17.24 7.52
C LEU A 55 -3.52 17.72 7.71
N SER A 56 -3.30 18.78 8.50
CA SER A 56 -1.96 19.31 8.79
C SER A 56 -1.15 18.43 9.74
N THR A 57 -1.79 17.71 10.67
CA THR A 57 -1.11 16.83 11.62
C THR A 57 -0.86 15.44 11.05
N SER A 58 -1.69 14.97 10.11
CA SER A 58 -1.45 13.74 9.35
C SER A 58 -0.14 13.73 8.56
N SER A 59 0.46 14.89 8.27
CA SER A 59 1.71 14.99 7.52
C SER A 59 2.97 15.11 8.39
N MET A 60 2.85 15.33 9.71
CA MET A 60 3.99 15.69 10.57
C MET A 60 4.26 14.78 11.77
N VAL A 61 3.35 13.87 12.18
CA VAL A 61 3.54 13.00 13.35
C VAL A 61 2.90 11.62 13.10
N PRO A 62 3.53 10.49 13.53
CA PRO A 62 2.92 9.16 13.46
C PRO A 62 1.86 8.94 14.56
N ALA A 63 1.09 9.98 14.88
CA ALA A 63 -0.12 9.80 15.68
C ALA A 63 -1.23 9.36 14.73
N VAL A 64 -1.89 8.27 15.09
CA VAL A 64 -2.87 7.49 14.32
C VAL A 64 -4.10 8.34 13.97
N VAL A 65 -3.95 9.28 13.02
CA VAL A 65 -5.07 9.84 12.26
C VAL A 65 -5.17 8.99 11.01
N THR A 66 -6.06 8.02 11.07
CA THR A 66 -6.31 7.10 9.96
C THR A 66 -6.94 7.85 8.79
N ALA A 67 -6.67 7.39 7.56
CA ALA A 67 -7.32 7.93 6.37
C ALA A 67 -8.86 7.90 6.49
N SER A 68 -9.41 6.92 7.23
CA SER A 68 -10.84 6.83 7.58
C SER A 68 -11.33 8.01 8.42
N GLU A 69 -10.56 8.51 9.39
CA GLU A 69 -10.97 9.65 10.23
C GLU A 69 -10.98 10.96 9.43
N CYS A 70 -10.08 11.11 8.46
CA CYS A 70 -10.11 12.23 7.51
C CYS A 70 -11.34 12.14 6.60
N VAL A 71 -11.68 10.96 6.10
CA VAL A 71 -12.88 10.73 5.29
C VAL A 71 -14.15 11.01 6.10
N ASP A 72 -14.22 10.60 7.36
CA ASP A 72 -15.37 10.84 8.24
C ASP A 72 -15.55 12.33 8.55
N ALA A 73 -14.46 13.06 8.80
CA ALA A 73 -14.50 14.51 9.02
C ALA A 73 -14.95 15.27 7.76
N VAL A 74 -14.41 14.91 6.59
CA VAL A 74 -14.83 15.48 5.29
C VAL A 74 -16.29 15.13 5.00
N THR A 75 -16.70 13.88 5.21
CA THR A 75 -18.08 13.42 5.01
C THR A 75 -19.05 14.15 5.94
N ARG A 76 -18.65 14.41 7.19
CA ARG A 76 -19.45 15.18 8.14
C ARG A 76 -19.62 16.63 7.70
N PHE A 77 -18.54 17.30 7.30
CA PHE A 77 -18.60 18.66 6.74
C PHE A 77 -19.53 18.73 5.51
N HIS A 78 -19.45 17.73 4.64
CA HIS A 78 -20.27 17.65 3.44
C HIS A 78 -21.73 17.33 3.71
N LYS A 79 -22.04 16.46 4.67
CA LYS A 79 -23.42 16.18 5.06
C LYS A 79 -24.07 17.39 5.73
N ILE A 80 -23.33 18.11 6.57
CA ILE A 80 -23.81 19.39 7.14
C ILE A 80 -24.07 20.41 6.02
N ALA A 81 -23.24 20.45 4.97
CA ALA A 81 -23.46 21.32 3.82
C ALA A 81 -24.60 20.86 2.89
N ALA A 82 -24.81 19.55 2.74
CA ALA A 82 -25.76 18.93 1.80
C ALA A 82 -27.18 18.80 2.38
N GLU A 83 -27.33 18.46 3.67
CA GLU A 83 -28.64 18.49 4.36
C GLU A 83 -29.22 19.90 4.43
N HIS A 84 -28.40 20.93 4.18
CA HIS A 84 -28.83 22.31 4.29
C HIS A 84 -29.39 22.95 3.03
N ASP A 85 -29.34 22.35 1.83
CA ASP A 85 -30.05 22.90 0.64
C ASP A 85 -30.11 22.00 -0.62
N GLY A 86 -29.86 20.68 -0.57
CA GLY A 86 -29.84 19.87 -1.81
C GLY A 86 -28.83 20.37 -2.85
N ALA A 87 -27.88 21.20 -2.41
CA ALA A 87 -26.92 21.89 -3.24
C ALA A 87 -25.83 20.88 -3.66
N PRO A 88 -25.38 20.93 -4.92
CA PRO A 88 -24.29 20.08 -5.37
C PRO A 88 -23.03 20.33 -4.54
N MET A 89 -22.27 19.27 -4.27
CA MET A 89 -21.02 19.35 -3.52
C MET A 89 -20.14 20.47 -4.08
N PRO A 90 -19.63 21.41 -3.26
CA PRO A 90 -18.80 22.49 -3.75
C PRO A 90 -17.61 21.97 -4.57
N ALA A 91 -17.23 22.68 -5.64
CA ALA A 91 -16.18 22.21 -6.56
C ALA A 91 -14.84 21.92 -5.84
N TRP A 92 -14.47 22.73 -4.85
CA TRP A 92 -13.25 22.53 -4.05
C TRP A 92 -13.24 21.20 -3.28
N ALA A 93 -14.41 20.72 -2.87
CA ALA A 93 -14.55 19.47 -2.15
C ALA A 93 -14.54 18.25 -3.07
N GLN A 94 -15.18 18.38 -4.25
CA GLN A 94 -15.04 17.39 -5.31
C GLN A 94 -13.58 17.21 -5.69
N GLN A 95 -12.84 18.31 -5.82
CA GLN A 95 -11.41 18.30 -6.10
C GLN A 95 -10.61 17.64 -4.97
N MET A 96 -10.89 17.96 -3.70
CA MET A 96 -10.23 17.32 -2.56
C MET A 96 -10.47 15.81 -2.52
N MET A 97 -11.71 15.37 -2.73
CA MET A 97 -12.06 13.95 -2.76
C MET A 97 -11.35 13.22 -3.92
N GLN A 98 -11.31 13.83 -5.10
CA GLN A 98 -10.57 13.28 -6.25
C GLN A 98 -9.07 13.20 -5.97
N GLN A 99 -8.48 14.24 -5.38
CA GLN A 99 -7.07 14.25 -5.01
C GLN A 99 -6.76 13.18 -3.96
N GLN A 100 -7.63 13.00 -2.96
CA GLN A 100 -7.46 11.97 -1.95
C GLN A 100 -7.56 10.56 -2.55
N GLN A 101 -8.49 10.33 -3.48
CA GLN A 101 -8.59 9.05 -4.20
C GLN A 101 -7.33 8.76 -5.02
N GLN A 102 -6.79 9.77 -5.72
CA GLN A 102 -5.55 9.63 -6.47
C GLN A 102 -4.35 9.31 -5.55
N ASN A 103 -4.21 10.04 -4.43
CA ASN A 103 -3.16 9.80 -3.45
C ASN A 103 -3.25 8.38 -2.86
N MET A 104 -4.46 7.90 -2.59
CA MET A 104 -4.67 6.56 -2.05
C MET A 104 -4.31 5.48 -3.06
N GLN A 105 -4.66 5.66 -4.33
CA GLN A 105 -4.26 4.74 -5.40
C GLN A 105 -2.74 4.69 -5.55
N GLN A 106 -2.07 5.85 -5.54
CA GLN A 106 -0.61 5.92 -5.61
C GLN A 106 0.05 5.26 -4.39
N PHE A 107 -0.50 5.49 -3.19
CA PHE A 107 -0.01 4.84 -1.97
C PHE A 107 -0.12 3.31 -2.04
N GLN A 108 -1.25 2.79 -2.52
CA GLN A 108 -1.42 1.33 -2.71
C GLN A 108 -0.45 0.75 -3.73
N GLN A 109 -0.22 1.44 -4.85
CA GLN A 109 0.76 1.02 -5.86
C GLN A 109 2.17 1.01 -5.27
N ASN A 110 2.57 2.06 -4.56
CA ASN A 110 3.88 2.16 -3.91
C ASN A 110 4.10 1.07 -2.87
N LEU A 111 3.09 0.77 -2.04
CA LEU A 111 3.16 -0.31 -1.06
C LEU A 111 3.32 -1.68 -1.74
N THR A 112 2.55 -1.92 -2.80
CA THR A 112 2.62 -3.19 -3.54
C THR A 112 4.01 -3.37 -4.15
N ALA A 113 4.57 -2.33 -4.76
CA ALA A 113 5.93 -2.37 -5.32
C ALA A 113 7.00 -2.62 -4.24
N GLN A 114 6.90 -1.97 -3.08
CA GLN A 114 7.83 -2.21 -1.95
C GLN A 114 7.74 -3.64 -1.43
N MET A 115 6.54 -4.19 -1.30
CA MET A 115 6.35 -5.58 -0.86
C MET A 115 6.93 -6.58 -1.86
N THR A 116 6.70 -6.38 -3.15
CA THR A 116 7.30 -7.19 -4.21
C THR A 116 8.83 -7.13 -4.15
N GLN A 117 9.40 -5.94 -4.02
CA GLN A 117 10.86 -5.77 -3.90
C GLN A 117 11.42 -6.48 -2.66
N LEU A 118 10.77 -6.37 -1.51
CA LEU A 118 11.19 -7.04 -0.28
C LEU A 118 11.13 -8.56 -0.42
N GLN A 119 10.07 -9.09 -1.04
CA GLN A 119 9.94 -10.51 -1.33
C GLN A 119 11.06 -10.99 -2.27
N GLN A 120 11.35 -10.24 -3.34
CA GLN A 120 12.43 -10.56 -4.27
C GLN A 120 13.79 -10.57 -3.57
N THR A 121 14.11 -9.52 -2.81
CA THR A 121 15.38 -9.44 -2.06
C THR A 121 15.53 -10.60 -1.09
N THR A 122 14.48 -10.90 -0.31
CA THR A 122 14.49 -12.00 0.66
C THR A 122 14.71 -13.35 -0.02
N ALA A 123 14.01 -13.61 -1.12
CA ALA A 123 14.15 -14.85 -1.88
C ALA A 123 15.55 -14.96 -2.53
N LYS A 124 16.09 -13.88 -3.08
CA LYS A 124 17.47 -13.85 -3.62
C LYS A 124 18.51 -14.09 -2.53
N SER A 125 18.36 -13.48 -1.36
CA SER A 125 19.26 -13.71 -0.22
C SER A 125 19.23 -15.17 0.25
N TYR A 126 18.04 -15.79 0.31
CA TYR A 126 17.90 -17.21 0.63
C TYR A 126 18.59 -18.08 -0.44
N ASN A 127 18.33 -17.80 -1.71
CA ASN A 127 18.97 -18.52 -2.82
C ASN A 127 20.50 -18.39 -2.78
N GLY A 128 21.04 -17.25 -2.32
CA GLY A 128 22.47 -17.06 -2.12
C GLY A 128 23.13 -18.00 -1.10
N LEU A 129 22.35 -18.78 -0.34
CA LEU A 129 22.83 -19.80 0.61
C LEU A 129 22.76 -21.23 0.05
N VAL A 130 22.12 -21.44 -1.11
CA VAL A 130 22.00 -22.74 -1.79
C VAL A 130 23.39 -23.21 -2.21
N CYS A 131 23.80 -24.39 -1.74
CA CYS A 131 25.14 -24.93 -2.00
C CYS A 131 25.15 -26.42 -2.36
N SER A 132 24.04 -27.13 -2.17
CA SER A 132 23.83 -28.53 -2.54
C SER A 132 22.82 -28.66 -3.68
N LEU A 133 22.97 -29.70 -4.51
CA LEU A 133 22.06 -30.00 -5.62
C LEU A 133 20.60 -30.15 -5.17
N ARG A 134 20.39 -30.67 -3.95
CA ARG A 134 19.05 -30.89 -3.38
C ARG A 134 18.49 -29.70 -2.62
N ASP A 135 19.25 -28.62 -2.49
CA ASP A 135 18.77 -27.43 -1.81
C ASP A 135 17.66 -26.78 -2.63
N ASN A 136 16.62 -26.33 -1.93
CA ASN A 136 15.47 -25.69 -2.56
C ASN A 136 15.84 -24.30 -3.07
N VAL A 137 15.37 -23.97 -4.27
CA VAL A 137 15.46 -22.63 -4.84
C VAL A 137 14.11 -21.94 -4.62
N MET A 138 14.14 -20.81 -3.91
CA MET A 138 12.96 -20.00 -3.65
C MET A 138 12.51 -19.28 -4.91
N ARG A 139 11.19 -19.30 -5.13
CA ARG A 139 10.53 -18.57 -6.21
C ARG A 139 10.67 -17.07 -6.00
N ILE A 140 11.04 -16.37 -7.07
CA ILE A 140 11.14 -14.91 -7.10
C ILE A 140 10.03 -14.41 -8.04
N PRO A 141 9.09 -13.56 -7.56
CA PRO A 141 8.11 -12.95 -8.44
C PRO A 141 8.79 -11.97 -9.41
N ASN A 142 8.19 -11.72 -10.58
CA ASN A 142 8.70 -10.74 -11.53
C ASN A 142 8.50 -9.29 -11.03
N GLN A 143 8.85 -8.30 -11.84
CA GLN A 143 8.73 -6.87 -11.50
C GLN A 143 7.27 -6.44 -11.20
N ASP A 144 6.29 -7.15 -11.76
CA ASP A 144 4.86 -6.91 -11.55
C ASP A 144 4.29 -7.66 -10.33
N GLY A 145 5.13 -8.38 -9.57
CA GLY A 145 4.68 -9.21 -8.45
C GLY A 145 4.04 -10.54 -8.84
N ILE A 146 4.14 -10.94 -10.12
CA ILE A 146 3.57 -12.19 -10.62
C ILE A 146 4.53 -13.34 -10.28
N ASN A 147 3.98 -14.47 -9.83
CA ASN A 147 4.75 -15.68 -9.54
C ASN A 147 5.24 -16.37 -10.83
N PRO A 148 6.41 -17.03 -10.80
CA PRO A 148 6.96 -17.70 -11.97
C PRO A 148 6.08 -18.87 -12.44
N PRO A 149 6.16 -19.23 -13.74
CA PRO A 149 5.39 -20.33 -14.31
C PRO A 149 5.76 -21.69 -13.68
N PRO A 150 4.94 -22.74 -13.88
CA PRO A 150 5.17 -24.07 -13.27
C PRO A 150 6.51 -24.74 -13.63
N VAL A 151 7.18 -24.27 -14.69
CA VAL A 151 8.50 -24.77 -15.11
C VAL A 151 9.65 -24.27 -14.22
N PHE A 152 9.36 -23.46 -13.19
CA PHE A 152 10.36 -22.98 -12.25
C PHE A 152 11.07 -24.14 -11.52
N PRO A 153 12.42 -24.16 -11.47
CA PRO A 153 13.16 -25.23 -10.81
C PRO A 153 12.96 -25.19 -9.29
N GLY A 154 12.52 -26.31 -8.70
CA GLY A 154 12.32 -26.39 -7.25
C GLY A 154 13.63 -26.50 -6.48
N THR A 155 14.66 -27.04 -7.12
CA THR A 155 15.99 -27.30 -6.55
C THR A 155 17.12 -26.83 -7.46
N LEU A 156 18.34 -26.80 -6.95
CA LEU A 156 19.53 -26.50 -7.77
C LEU A 156 19.74 -27.56 -8.86
N GLU A 157 19.49 -28.83 -8.57
CA GLU A 157 19.52 -29.93 -9.54
C GLU A 157 18.55 -29.70 -10.70
N ASP A 158 17.32 -29.26 -10.41
CA ASP A 158 16.32 -28.93 -11.43
C ASP A 158 16.79 -27.78 -12.33
N LEU A 159 17.44 -26.77 -11.76
CA LEU A 159 17.97 -25.62 -12.49
C LEU A 159 19.10 -26.05 -13.44
N ILE A 160 20.03 -26.87 -12.96
CA ILE A 160 21.15 -27.37 -13.76
C ILE A 160 20.65 -28.26 -14.90
N ASN A 161 19.57 -29.02 -14.68
CA ASN A 161 18.97 -29.88 -15.68
C ASN A 161 17.87 -29.21 -16.52
N LEU A 162 17.62 -27.91 -16.34
CA LEU A 162 16.53 -27.21 -17.00
C LEU A 162 16.70 -27.22 -18.53
N SER A 163 15.66 -27.62 -19.28
CA SER A 163 15.76 -27.65 -20.75
C SER A 163 15.96 -26.25 -21.34
N GLY A 164 16.57 -26.15 -22.52
CA GLY A 164 16.75 -24.86 -23.19
C GLY A 164 15.44 -24.10 -23.42
N ARG A 165 14.35 -24.80 -23.72
CA ARG A 165 13.01 -24.21 -23.86
C ARG A 165 12.52 -23.60 -22.54
N ASN A 166 12.67 -24.34 -21.44
CA ASN A 166 12.24 -23.87 -20.11
C ASN A 166 13.11 -22.70 -19.62
N CYS A 167 14.41 -22.69 -19.93
CA CYS A 167 15.28 -21.53 -19.68
C CYS A 167 14.73 -20.30 -20.40
N ASN A 168 14.42 -20.42 -21.69
CA ASN A 168 13.89 -19.30 -22.47
C ASN A 168 12.58 -18.79 -21.86
N THR A 169 11.67 -19.69 -21.48
CA THR A 169 10.42 -19.32 -20.80
C THR A 169 10.67 -18.50 -19.53
N LEU A 170 11.61 -18.92 -18.68
CA LEU A 170 11.92 -18.22 -17.43
C LEU A 170 12.67 -16.91 -17.65
N LEU A 171 13.65 -16.87 -18.56
CA LEU A 171 14.35 -15.63 -18.91
C LEU A 171 13.39 -14.59 -19.47
N THR A 172 12.53 -14.95 -20.42
CA THR A 172 11.49 -14.06 -20.93
C THR A 172 10.53 -13.61 -19.84
N PHE A 173 10.12 -14.50 -18.94
CA PHE A 173 9.27 -14.15 -17.79
C PHE A 173 9.90 -13.09 -16.88
N TYR A 174 11.23 -13.14 -16.69
CA TYR A 174 11.97 -12.17 -15.89
C TYR A 174 12.44 -10.93 -16.66
N GLY A 175 12.13 -10.83 -17.97
CA GLY A 175 12.58 -9.73 -18.83
C GLY A 175 14.07 -9.76 -19.15
N LEU A 176 14.70 -10.93 -19.12
CA LEU A 176 16.11 -11.15 -19.46
C LEU A 176 16.26 -11.55 -20.93
N GLU A 177 17.44 -11.30 -21.49
CA GLU A 177 17.72 -11.63 -22.89
C GLU A 177 17.82 -13.15 -23.08
N VAL A 178 17.37 -13.63 -24.24
CA VAL A 178 17.47 -15.04 -24.61
C VAL A 178 18.59 -15.19 -25.64
N GLY A 179 19.81 -15.41 -25.16
CA GLY A 179 21.02 -15.56 -25.98
C GLY A 179 21.84 -16.80 -25.63
N GLY A 180 22.88 -17.09 -26.42
CA GLY A 180 23.92 -18.06 -26.08
C GLY A 180 23.54 -19.55 -26.10
N THR A 181 24.33 -20.34 -25.40
CA THR A 181 24.16 -21.77 -25.14
C THR A 181 23.15 -22.00 -24.00
N VAL A 182 22.69 -23.25 -23.84
CA VAL A 182 21.79 -23.60 -22.73
C VAL A 182 22.46 -23.39 -21.37
N ASN A 183 23.77 -23.65 -21.26
CA ASN A 183 24.52 -23.49 -20.03
C ASN A 183 24.67 -22.02 -19.63
N GLU A 184 24.96 -21.14 -20.58
CA GLU A 184 25.02 -19.68 -20.34
C GLU A 184 23.67 -19.15 -19.86
N ARG A 185 22.56 -19.59 -20.47
CA ARG A 185 21.20 -19.21 -20.03
C ARG A 185 20.84 -19.70 -18.64
N ARG A 186 21.25 -20.92 -18.27
CA ARG A 186 21.05 -21.46 -16.91
C ARG A 186 21.85 -20.67 -15.89
N LEU A 187 23.09 -20.30 -16.22
CA LEU A 187 23.94 -19.46 -15.37
C LEU A 187 23.32 -18.08 -15.19
N GLU A 188 22.92 -17.41 -16.27
CA GLU A 188 22.27 -16.10 -16.24
C GLU A 188 20.99 -16.12 -15.39
N LEU A 189 20.13 -17.12 -15.61
CA LEU A 189 18.94 -17.33 -14.79
C LEU A 189 19.31 -17.53 -13.32
N GLY A 190 20.32 -18.36 -13.05
CA GLY A 190 20.80 -18.63 -11.70
C GLY A 190 21.29 -17.38 -10.96
N LEU A 191 22.10 -16.56 -11.62
CA LEU A 191 22.59 -15.29 -11.10
C LEU A 191 21.44 -14.32 -10.82
N TYR A 192 20.46 -14.23 -11.73
CA TYR A 192 19.27 -13.43 -11.49
C TYR A 192 18.50 -13.89 -10.24
N LEU A 193 18.39 -15.21 -10.06
CA LEU A 193 17.73 -15.81 -8.90
C LEU A 193 18.52 -15.64 -7.59
N GLY A 194 19.73 -15.06 -7.63
CA GLY A 194 20.56 -14.81 -6.45
C GLY A 194 21.47 -15.97 -6.08
N LEU A 195 21.61 -16.99 -6.93
CA LEU A 195 22.57 -18.08 -6.71
C LEU A 195 24.00 -17.58 -6.93
N ARG A 196 24.96 -18.13 -6.17
CA ARG A 196 26.39 -17.83 -6.36
C ARG A 196 26.93 -18.62 -7.55
N GLU A 197 27.90 -18.07 -8.28
CA GLU A 197 28.60 -18.78 -9.37
C GLU A 197 29.18 -20.12 -8.90
N THR A 198 29.69 -20.17 -7.67
CA THR A 198 30.26 -21.39 -7.07
C THR A 198 29.25 -22.54 -6.94
N ALA A 199 27.94 -22.24 -6.90
CA ALA A 199 26.90 -23.28 -6.82
C ALA A 199 26.81 -24.12 -8.11
N PHE A 200 27.28 -23.58 -9.24
CA PHE A 200 27.26 -24.27 -10.53
C PHE A 200 28.45 -25.23 -10.72
N GLY A 201 29.45 -25.17 -9.84
CA GLY A 201 30.66 -26.00 -9.91
C GLY A 201 31.39 -25.89 -11.25
N SER A 202 32.24 -26.88 -11.55
CA SER A 202 32.90 -27.02 -12.86
C SER A 202 31.96 -27.52 -13.96
N SER A 203 30.68 -27.78 -13.68
CA SER A 203 29.72 -28.32 -14.66
C SER A 203 29.34 -27.36 -15.78
N PHE A 204 29.75 -26.09 -15.69
CA PHE A 204 29.47 -25.04 -16.67
C PHE A 204 30.71 -24.56 -17.44
N TYR A 205 31.89 -25.10 -17.12
CA TYR A 205 33.16 -24.80 -17.78
C TYR A 205 33.66 -25.97 -18.63
#